data_AF-A0A0E3YW12-F1
#
_entry.id   AF-A0A0E3YW12-F1
#
_cell.length_a   1.000
_cell.length_b   1.000
_cell.length_c   1.000
_cell.angle_alpha   90.00
_cell.angle_beta   90.00
_cell.angle_gamma   90.00
#
_symmetry.space_group_name_H-M   'P 1'
#
loop_
_entity.id
_entity.type
_entity.pdbx_description
1 polymer ?
#
loop_
_entity_poly.entity_id
_entity_poly.type
_entity_poly.pdbx_seq_one_letter_code
_entity_poly.pdbx_strand_id
1 'polypeptide(L)'
;MDARLRPYEGPTAPGKWQEGMAGRLFTGYQGWFNAEGDGSNRGWVHFSKDSERFDPATVTVEMWPDMTELRPEERYPTGFRNADGSTAEIFSSYNGATVFRHFKWMNEYGIGGAFLQRFGNDLRTPAAVDARNVVMNNTRLAAHYNGVAWTIMYDLSGLKKGELRSIIMEDWKRLCRLSGIREDGAILRLGGKPLIAIWGIGFNDNRPYTCAEIVELLDLLQNDPEYGGNAILLGVPFWWRTGDRDTISSKEIGPLLARADVIHSWSVGRIRSQKGATELAEEVWAKDLAWARAKKKIFLPTIYPGFGWDNLKTKRPGEEDQAGSSLSREGGAFYRHMGKEAHRVGATTAYIAMFDEIDEGTAIFKVTNHPPVGAHFQTLEGKPTDFYLTITRDLAGLFARPVKR
;
A
#
# COMPACT_ATOMS: atom_id res chain seq x y z
N MET A 1 8.33 -4.46 -22.84
CA MET A 1 8.10 -5.08 -21.50
C MET A 1 9.40 -5.54 -20.85
N ASP A 2 10.08 -6.57 -21.38
CA ASP A 2 11.31 -7.13 -20.75
C ASP A 2 12.48 -6.16 -20.79
N ALA A 3 12.59 -5.35 -21.84
CA ALA A 3 13.60 -4.30 -21.97
C ALA A 3 13.58 -3.25 -20.84
N ARG A 4 12.49 -3.15 -20.07
CA ARG A 4 12.41 -2.28 -18.88
C ARG A 4 13.11 -2.91 -17.67
N LEU A 5 13.21 -4.23 -17.62
CA LEU A 5 13.75 -4.95 -16.47
C LEU A 5 15.25 -5.12 -16.64
N ARG A 6 16.01 -4.53 -15.72
CA ARG A 6 17.45 -4.69 -15.60
C ARG A 6 17.88 -4.54 -14.14
N PRO A 7 19.04 -5.10 -13.74
CA PRO A 7 19.67 -4.76 -12.47
C PRO A 7 19.78 -3.26 -12.29
N TYR A 8 19.66 -2.81 -11.04
CA TYR A 8 19.85 -1.40 -10.71
C TYR A 8 21.35 -1.07 -10.69
N GLU A 9 21.75 -0.04 -11.44
CA GLU A 9 23.14 0.42 -11.57
C GLU A 9 23.29 1.91 -11.21
N GLY A 10 22.22 2.54 -10.71
CA GLY A 10 22.23 3.95 -10.34
C GLY A 10 22.91 4.21 -8.98
N PRO A 11 23.01 5.48 -8.57
CA PRO A 11 23.60 5.82 -7.28
C PRO A 11 22.66 5.47 -6.13
N THR A 12 23.25 4.95 -5.06
CA THR A 12 22.54 4.58 -3.84
C THR A 12 22.94 5.52 -2.71
N ALA A 13 21.96 6.20 -2.10
CA ALA A 13 22.18 6.94 -0.87
C ALA A 13 22.55 5.95 0.25
N PRO A 14 23.45 6.32 1.18
CA PRO A 14 23.78 5.46 2.32
C PRO A 14 22.53 5.18 3.16
N GLY A 15 22.05 3.93 3.14
CA GLY A 15 20.85 3.52 3.86
C GLY A 15 21.18 2.69 5.09
N LYS A 16 20.72 3.11 6.28
CA LYS A 16 20.70 2.28 7.50
C LYS A 16 19.41 1.46 7.66
N TRP A 17 18.47 1.62 6.74
CA TRP A 17 17.07 1.23 6.93
C TRP A 17 16.64 0.01 6.11
N GLN A 18 17.57 -0.69 5.46
CA GLN A 18 17.24 -1.87 4.67
C GLN A 18 17.08 -3.14 5.51
N GLU A 19 17.57 -3.17 6.75
CA GLU A 19 17.54 -4.37 7.60
C GLU A 19 16.59 -4.21 8.80
N GLY A 20 15.74 -5.22 9.03
CA GLY A 20 14.80 -5.25 10.14
C GLY A 20 13.54 -4.42 9.88
N MET A 21 12.64 -4.36 10.87
CA MET A 21 11.42 -3.53 10.82
C MET A 21 11.13 -2.78 12.12
N ALA A 22 11.66 -3.25 13.25
CA ALA A 22 11.41 -2.64 14.55
C ALA A 22 11.89 -1.17 14.58
N GLY A 23 11.13 -0.33 15.28
CA GLY A 23 11.41 1.10 15.42
C GLY A 23 10.93 1.96 14.25
N ARG A 24 10.28 1.37 13.23
CA ARG A 24 9.96 2.04 11.98
C ARG A 24 8.51 1.82 11.57
N LEU A 25 8.02 2.75 10.74
CA LEU A 25 6.74 2.63 10.07
C LEU A 25 6.97 2.36 8.60
N PHE A 26 6.08 1.58 7.99
CA PHE A 26 6.10 1.28 6.58
C PHE A 26 4.73 1.56 5.98
N THR A 27 4.68 1.87 4.70
CA THR A 27 3.42 2.21 4.03
C THR A 27 3.17 1.28 2.85
N GLY A 28 1.91 1.03 2.56
CA GLY A 28 1.51 0.60 1.23
C GLY A 28 1.70 1.72 0.22
N TYR A 29 2.10 1.36 -0.99
CA TYR A 29 2.24 2.26 -2.12
C TYR A 29 1.62 1.60 -3.35
N GLN A 30 0.52 2.18 -3.84
CA GLN A 30 -0.26 1.61 -4.93
C GLN A 30 0.42 1.81 -6.28
N GLY A 31 0.87 3.05 -6.54
CA GLY A 31 1.52 3.43 -7.78
C GLY A 31 0.70 3.09 -9.04
N TRP A 32 -0.63 3.05 -8.94
CA TRP A 32 -1.52 2.53 -9.98
C TRP A 32 -2.24 3.58 -10.81
N PHE A 33 -2.07 4.85 -10.47
CA PHE A 33 -2.78 5.96 -11.09
C PHE A 33 -2.13 6.30 -12.44
N ASN A 34 -2.85 6.13 -13.54
CA ASN A 34 -2.42 6.55 -14.88
C ASN A 34 -3.27 7.71 -15.37
N ALA A 35 -2.63 8.66 -16.04
CA ALA A 35 -3.29 9.79 -16.66
C ALA A 35 -3.25 9.66 -18.19
N GLU A 36 -4.26 10.19 -18.86
CA GLU A 36 -4.19 10.33 -20.32
C GLU A 36 -3.00 11.22 -20.71
N GLY A 37 -2.22 10.78 -21.70
CA GLY A 37 -0.99 11.47 -22.12
C GLY A 37 0.24 11.23 -21.23
N ASP A 38 0.18 10.35 -20.22
CA ASP A 38 1.34 10.03 -19.36
C ASP A 38 2.40 9.13 -20.03
N GLY A 39 2.15 8.67 -21.26
CA GLY A 39 3.03 7.79 -22.02
C GLY A 39 2.81 6.29 -21.74
N SER A 40 1.95 5.93 -20.79
CA SER A 40 1.54 4.54 -20.54
C SER A 40 0.52 4.03 -21.56
N ASN A 41 -0.21 4.95 -22.22
CA ASN A 41 -1.30 4.69 -23.17
C ASN A 41 -2.40 3.80 -22.56
N ARG A 42 -2.74 4.04 -21.29
CA ARG A 42 -3.80 3.33 -20.55
C ARG A 42 -5.02 4.19 -20.22
N GLY A 43 -4.99 5.48 -20.56
CA GLY A 43 -6.01 6.44 -20.15
C GLY A 43 -6.03 6.68 -18.63
N TRP A 44 -7.20 7.07 -18.13
CA TRP A 44 -7.46 7.43 -16.74
C TRP A 44 -7.70 6.22 -15.84
N VAL A 45 -6.64 5.47 -15.51
CA VAL A 45 -6.73 4.30 -14.63
C VAL A 45 -6.74 4.74 -13.16
N HIS A 46 -7.67 4.20 -12.36
CA HIS A 46 -7.92 4.52 -10.94
C HIS A 46 -8.38 5.96 -10.64
N PHE A 47 -8.40 6.84 -11.63
CA PHE A 47 -9.05 8.15 -11.53
C PHE A 47 -10.51 8.15 -11.98
N SER A 48 -10.87 7.22 -12.88
CA SER A 48 -12.13 7.23 -13.60
C SER A 48 -12.70 5.83 -13.84
N LYS A 49 -14.03 5.75 -13.95
CA LYS A 49 -14.78 4.59 -14.45
C LYS A 49 -14.71 4.45 -15.97
N ASP A 50 -14.29 5.51 -16.65
CA ASP A 50 -14.10 5.59 -18.10
C ASP A 50 -12.64 5.98 -18.38
N SER A 51 -11.89 5.09 -19.03
CA SER A 51 -10.47 5.35 -19.32
C SER A 51 -10.25 6.53 -20.26
N GLU A 52 -11.24 6.93 -21.05
CA GLU A 52 -11.11 8.01 -22.04
C GLU A 52 -11.48 9.39 -21.46
N ARG A 53 -12.15 9.43 -20.31
CA ARG A 53 -12.66 10.66 -19.70
C ARG A 53 -12.44 10.70 -18.20
N PHE A 54 -11.90 11.80 -17.71
CA PHE A 54 -11.84 12.07 -16.27
C PHE A 54 -12.50 13.41 -15.95
N ASP A 55 -13.76 13.34 -15.53
CA ASP A 55 -14.62 14.49 -15.26
C ASP A 55 -15.61 14.14 -14.11
N PRO A 56 -16.45 15.10 -13.65
CA PRO A 56 -17.38 14.86 -12.55
C PRO A 56 -18.31 13.65 -12.70
N ALA A 57 -18.62 13.21 -13.92
CA ALA A 57 -19.51 12.06 -14.14
C ALA A 57 -18.80 10.72 -14.03
N THR A 58 -17.47 10.69 -14.15
CA THR A 58 -16.70 9.45 -14.25
C THR A 58 -15.74 9.22 -13.08
N VAL A 59 -15.55 10.22 -12.22
CA VAL A 59 -14.63 10.21 -11.06
C VAL A 59 -14.79 9.00 -10.14
N THR A 60 -13.64 8.47 -9.71
CA THR A 60 -13.55 7.42 -8.68
C THR A 60 -12.80 7.87 -7.44
N VAL A 61 -12.02 8.95 -7.50
CA VAL A 61 -11.16 9.39 -6.39
C VAL A 61 -11.91 10.20 -5.33
N GLU A 62 -11.65 9.93 -4.05
CA GLU A 62 -12.22 10.65 -2.91
C GLU A 62 -11.46 11.92 -2.58
N MET A 63 -10.17 11.98 -2.91
CA MET A 63 -9.29 13.07 -2.50
C MET A 63 -8.56 13.65 -3.71
N TRP A 64 -8.33 14.96 -3.71
CA TRP A 64 -7.53 15.61 -4.75
C TRP A 64 -6.10 15.92 -4.24
N PRO A 65 -5.05 15.42 -4.90
CA PRO A 65 -3.67 15.66 -4.49
C PRO A 65 -3.33 17.15 -4.42
N ASP A 66 -2.45 17.52 -3.49
CA ASP A 66 -1.85 18.86 -3.52
C ASP A 66 -0.84 18.93 -4.66
N MET A 67 -1.19 19.69 -5.69
CA MET A 67 -0.36 19.83 -6.88
C MET A 67 0.71 20.92 -6.73
N THR A 68 0.75 21.71 -5.65
CA THR A 68 1.60 22.93 -5.56
C THR A 68 3.09 22.67 -5.73
N GLU A 69 3.61 21.52 -5.28
CA GLU A 69 5.03 21.17 -5.42
C GLU A 69 5.40 20.48 -6.75
N LEU A 70 4.40 20.08 -7.54
CA LEU A 70 4.60 19.35 -8.78
C LEU A 70 5.02 20.30 -9.90
N ARG A 71 5.96 19.85 -10.72
CA ARG A 71 6.48 20.60 -11.87
C ARG A 71 5.55 20.41 -13.09
N PRO A 72 5.66 21.25 -14.14
CA PRO A 72 4.84 21.13 -15.34
C PRO A 72 4.82 19.72 -15.95
N GLU A 73 5.95 19.01 -15.94
CA GLU A 73 6.06 17.65 -16.48
C GLU A 73 5.31 16.59 -15.65
N GLU A 74 4.96 16.87 -14.40
CA GLU A 74 4.22 15.97 -13.49
C GLU A 74 2.69 16.20 -13.57
N ARG A 75 2.22 17.18 -14.34
CA ARG A 75 0.84 17.67 -14.33
C ARG A 75 0.11 17.29 -15.61
N TYR A 76 -1.07 16.69 -15.45
CA TYR A 76 -1.92 16.24 -16.53
C TYR A 76 -3.28 16.95 -16.43
N PRO A 77 -3.73 17.67 -17.48
CA PRO A 77 -5.00 18.39 -17.47
C PRO A 77 -6.17 17.41 -17.43
N THR A 78 -7.22 17.77 -16.69
CA THR A 78 -8.41 16.93 -16.49
C THR A 78 -9.66 17.60 -17.07
N GLY A 79 -10.79 16.89 -17.09
CA GLY A 79 -12.10 17.46 -17.40
C GLY A 79 -12.70 18.32 -16.27
N PHE A 80 -12.01 18.46 -15.13
CA PHE A 80 -12.44 19.25 -14.00
C PHE A 80 -12.02 20.73 -14.10
N ARG A 81 -12.74 21.58 -13.36
CA ARG A 81 -12.43 23.01 -13.21
C ARG A 81 -12.18 23.35 -11.76
N ASN A 82 -11.20 24.21 -11.49
CA ASN A 82 -11.05 24.84 -10.19
C ASN A 82 -12.16 25.89 -9.98
N ALA A 83 -12.33 26.37 -8.76
CA ALA A 83 -13.34 27.38 -8.42
C ALA A 83 -13.18 28.71 -9.19
N ASP A 84 -11.96 29.03 -9.62
CA ASP A 84 -11.63 30.20 -10.44
C ASP A 84 -11.87 29.99 -11.95
N GLY A 85 -12.30 28.79 -12.36
CA GLY A 85 -12.55 28.42 -13.76
C GLY A 85 -11.33 27.87 -14.51
N SER A 86 -10.13 27.87 -13.90
CA SER A 86 -8.96 27.23 -14.50
C SER A 86 -9.11 25.71 -14.63
N THR A 87 -8.40 25.10 -15.56
CA THR A 87 -8.38 23.63 -15.71
C THR A 87 -7.70 23.00 -14.49
N ALA A 88 -8.35 22.03 -13.86
CA ALA A 88 -7.72 21.26 -12.80
C ALA A 88 -6.75 20.23 -13.38
N GLU A 89 -5.62 20.05 -12.70
CA GLU A 89 -4.56 19.12 -13.09
C GLU A 89 -4.38 18.03 -12.02
N ILE A 90 -3.89 16.87 -12.44
CA ILE A 90 -3.57 15.75 -11.55
C ILE A 90 -2.23 15.09 -11.95
N PHE A 91 -1.69 14.23 -11.09
CA PHE A 91 -0.44 13.53 -11.35
C PHE A 91 -0.64 12.18 -12.05
N SER A 92 0.45 11.57 -12.54
CA SER A 92 0.50 10.15 -12.90
C SER A 92 1.59 9.43 -12.11
N SER A 93 1.29 8.20 -11.67
CA SER A 93 2.26 7.29 -11.02
C SER A 93 3.27 6.73 -12.02
N TYR A 94 2.96 6.74 -13.33
CA TYR A 94 3.89 6.34 -14.39
C TYR A 94 5.05 7.34 -14.53
N ASN A 95 4.83 8.59 -14.13
CA ASN A 95 5.86 9.62 -14.14
C ASN A 95 6.87 9.42 -13.01
N GLY A 96 8.15 9.24 -13.38
CA GLY A 96 9.22 9.01 -12.43
C GLY A 96 9.49 10.16 -11.47
N ALA A 97 9.23 11.42 -11.87
CA ALA A 97 9.41 12.58 -11.00
C ALA A 97 8.38 12.58 -9.85
N THR A 98 7.13 12.19 -10.14
CA THR A 98 6.08 12.01 -9.13
C THR A 98 6.51 10.97 -8.09
N VAL A 99 6.91 9.77 -8.54
CA VAL A 99 7.32 8.69 -7.63
C VAL A 99 8.56 9.10 -6.83
N PHE A 100 9.52 9.78 -7.46
CA PHE A 100 10.69 10.31 -6.77
C PHE A 100 10.31 11.25 -5.63
N ARG A 101 9.37 12.17 -5.88
CA ARG A 101 8.85 13.11 -4.89
C ARG A 101 8.14 12.41 -3.74
N HIS A 102 7.34 11.40 -4.03
CA HIS A 102 6.67 10.59 -3.01
C HIS A 102 7.68 9.96 -2.03
N PHE A 103 8.75 9.36 -2.54
CA PHE A 103 9.80 8.77 -1.70
C PHE A 103 10.64 9.82 -0.97
N LYS A 104 10.85 11.00 -1.57
CA LYS A 104 11.44 12.14 -0.87
C LYS A 104 10.61 12.52 0.36
N TRP A 105 9.29 12.65 0.21
CA TRP A 105 8.40 12.89 1.33
C TRP A 105 8.46 11.73 2.36
N MET A 106 8.46 10.46 1.91
CA MET A 106 8.59 9.33 2.83
C MET A 106 9.83 9.47 3.73
N ASN A 107 10.99 9.80 3.17
CA ASN A 107 12.20 10.06 3.95
C ASN A 107 12.05 11.25 4.91
N GLU A 108 11.56 12.41 4.41
CA GLU A 108 11.39 13.63 5.21
C GLU A 108 10.47 13.47 6.42
N TYR A 109 9.49 12.57 6.31
CA TYR A 109 8.49 12.29 7.37
C TYR A 109 8.76 11.00 8.14
N GLY A 110 9.93 10.37 7.97
CA GLY A 110 10.35 9.23 8.78
C GLY A 110 9.63 7.92 8.45
N ILE A 111 9.10 7.77 7.24
CA ILE A 111 8.56 6.50 6.73
C ILE A 111 9.75 5.64 6.29
N GLY A 112 9.93 4.50 6.96
CA GLY A 112 11.11 3.64 6.80
C GLY A 112 11.12 2.79 5.53
N GLY A 113 9.97 2.62 4.87
CA GLY A 113 9.91 1.95 3.59
C GLY A 113 8.51 1.82 3.00
N ALA A 114 8.47 1.43 1.73
CA ALA A 114 7.25 1.28 0.94
C ALA A 114 7.06 -0.16 0.44
N PHE A 115 5.86 -0.70 0.61
CA PHE A 115 5.40 -1.93 -0.02
C PHE A 115 4.71 -1.56 -1.34
N LEU A 116 5.44 -1.69 -2.46
CA LEU A 116 4.90 -1.43 -3.79
C LEU A 116 3.95 -2.57 -4.18
N GLN A 117 2.69 -2.22 -4.43
CA GLN A 117 1.68 -3.18 -4.83
C GLN A 117 1.85 -3.61 -6.29
N ARG A 118 1.86 -4.93 -6.49
CA ARG A 118 1.90 -5.59 -7.80
C ARG A 118 0.69 -6.52 -7.92
N PHE A 119 -0.37 -5.98 -8.49
CA PHE A 119 -1.65 -6.66 -8.65
C PHE A 119 -1.57 -7.76 -9.70
N GLY A 120 -1.91 -9.00 -9.32
CA GLY A 120 -1.99 -10.12 -10.25
C GLY A 120 -2.93 -9.86 -11.43
N ASN A 121 -4.02 -9.13 -11.19
CA ASN A 121 -4.98 -8.75 -12.23
C ASN A 121 -4.34 -7.93 -13.38
N ASP A 122 -3.36 -7.08 -13.06
CA ASP A 122 -2.64 -6.22 -14.01
C ASP A 122 -1.51 -6.94 -14.76
N LEU A 123 -1.22 -8.20 -14.40
CA LEU A 123 -0.17 -8.98 -15.03
C LEU A 123 -0.67 -9.79 -16.24
N ARG A 124 -1.92 -9.57 -16.68
CA ARG A 124 -2.53 -10.28 -17.81
C ARG A 124 -2.34 -9.60 -19.16
N THR A 125 -2.11 -8.29 -19.19
CA THR A 125 -2.00 -7.54 -20.45
C THR A 125 -0.63 -6.87 -20.58
N PRO A 126 -0.05 -6.82 -21.80
CA PRO A 126 1.25 -6.22 -21.98
C PRO A 126 1.37 -4.76 -21.52
N ALA A 127 0.34 -3.95 -21.75
CA ALA A 127 0.32 -2.55 -21.36
C ALA A 127 0.33 -2.37 -19.83
N ALA A 128 -0.49 -3.14 -19.11
CA ALA A 128 -0.53 -3.09 -17.65
C ALA A 128 0.78 -3.63 -17.03
N VAL A 129 1.34 -4.71 -17.59
CA VAL A 129 2.67 -5.21 -17.18
C VAL A 129 3.77 -4.16 -17.40
N ASP A 130 3.77 -3.45 -18.53
CA ASP A 130 4.75 -2.37 -18.77
C ASP A 130 4.60 -1.24 -17.75
N ALA A 131 3.37 -0.79 -17.48
CA ALA A 131 3.09 0.21 -16.45
C ALA A 131 3.60 -0.22 -15.08
N ARG A 132 3.33 -1.46 -14.65
CA ARG A 132 3.83 -1.99 -13.37
C ARG A 132 5.35 -2.09 -13.33
N ASN A 133 5.99 -2.43 -14.45
CA ASN A 133 7.46 -2.47 -14.55
C ASN A 133 8.08 -1.07 -14.49
N VAL A 134 7.48 -0.06 -15.14
CA VAL A 134 7.94 1.33 -15.08
C VAL A 134 7.82 1.87 -13.66
N VAL A 135 6.67 1.69 -13.01
CA VAL A 135 6.45 2.16 -11.64
C VAL A 135 7.39 1.44 -10.65
N MET A 136 7.65 0.15 -10.84
CA MET A 136 8.64 -0.58 -10.05
C MET A 136 10.05 0.01 -10.21
N ASN A 137 10.48 0.33 -11.43
CA ASN A 137 11.79 0.95 -11.64
C ASN A 137 11.86 2.37 -11.07
N ASN A 138 10.80 3.15 -11.19
CA ASN A 138 10.70 4.47 -10.58
C ASN A 138 10.81 4.36 -9.05
N THR A 139 10.11 3.40 -8.45
CA THR A 139 10.15 3.08 -7.01
C THR A 139 11.57 2.70 -6.59
N ARG A 140 12.22 1.78 -7.31
CA ARG A 140 13.61 1.37 -7.07
C ARG A 140 14.56 2.56 -7.06
N LEU A 141 14.51 3.36 -8.13
CA LEU A 141 15.35 4.55 -8.25
C LEU A 141 15.09 5.50 -7.09
N ALA A 142 13.83 5.81 -6.81
CA ALA A 142 13.44 6.73 -5.75
C ALA A 142 13.86 6.24 -4.35
N ALA A 143 13.73 4.93 -4.08
CA ALA A 143 14.18 4.27 -2.86
C ALA A 143 15.69 4.41 -2.66
N HIS A 144 16.48 4.07 -3.70
CA HIS A 144 17.94 4.21 -3.69
C HIS A 144 18.38 5.64 -3.41
N TYR A 145 17.79 6.62 -4.09
CA TYR A 145 18.19 8.03 -3.93
C TYR A 145 17.78 8.65 -2.60
N ASN A 146 16.62 8.28 -2.05
CA ASN A 146 16.08 8.92 -0.85
C ASN A 146 16.37 8.14 0.44
N GLY A 147 17.06 7.01 0.36
CA GLY A 147 17.40 6.20 1.54
C GLY A 147 16.17 5.54 2.20
N VAL A 148 15.13 5.27 1.42
CA VAL A 148 13.88 4.63 1.86
C VAL A 148 13.91 3.18 1.39
N ALA A 149 13.60 2.22 2.27
CA ALA A 149 13.53 0.82 1.84
C ALA A 149 12.31 0.59 0.93
N TRP A 150 12.38 -0.39 0.05
CA TRP A 150 11.23 -0.81 -0.73
C TRP A 150 11.10 -2.33 -0.74
N THR A 151 9.91 -2.83 -1.05
CA THR A 151 9.70 -4.24 -1.38
C THR A 151 8.49 -4.37 -2.27
N ILE A 152 8.43 -5.47 -3.01
CA ILE A 152 7.23 -5.84 -3.76
C ILE A 152 6.21 -6.50 -2.82
N MET A 153 4.94 -6.18 -3.03
CA MET A 153 3.80 -6.87 -2.45
C MET A 153 2.92 -7.39 -3.59
N TYR A 154 2.84 -8.71 -3.76
CA TYR A 154 1.90 -9.30 -4.71
C TYR A 154 0.50 -9.26 -4.13
N ASP A 155 -0.40 -8.54 -4.79
CA ASP A 155 -1.82 -8.53 -4.45
C ASP A 155 -2.55 -9.57 -5.29
N LEU A 156 -3.16 -10.53 -4.60
CA LEU A 156 -3.81 -11.67 -5.21
C LEU A 156 -5.28 -11.40 -5.60
N SER A 157 -5.78 -10.18 -5.43
CA SER A 157 -7.15 -9.80 -5.80
C SER A 157 -7.45 -10.10 -7.26
N GLY A 158 -8.62 -10.68 -7.50
CA GLY A 158 -9.10 -10.98 -8.86
C GLY A 158 -8.39 -12.14 -9.57
N LEU A 159 -7.48 -12.86 -8.89
CA LEU A 159 -6.88 -14.06 -9.44
C LEU A 159 -7.85 -15.26 -9.40
N LYS A 160 -7.79 -16.05 -10.47
CA LYS A 160 -8.54 -17.29 -10.66
C LYS A 160 -7.70 -18.49 -10.26
N LYS A 161 -8.34 -19.65 -10.12
CA LYS A 161 -7.65 -20.93 -9.93
C LYS A 161 -6.64 -21.16 -11.06
N GLY A 162 -5.43 -21.55 -10.70
CA GLY A 162 -4.29 -21.76 -11.60
C GLY A 162 -3.43 -20.53 -11.86
N GLU A 163 -3.95 -19.32 -11.59
CA GLU A 163 -3.25 -18.07 -11.94
C GLU A 163 -2.14 -17.70 -10.96
N LEU A 164 -2.11 -18.26 -9.75
CA LEU A 164 -0.92 -18.13 -8.89
C LEU A 164 0.33 -18.67 -9.59
N ARG A 165 0.22 -19.84 -10.23
CA ARG A 165 1.31 -20.43 -11.00
C ARG A 165 1.57 -19.70 -12.31
N SER A 166 0.54 -19.51 -13.14
CA SER A 166 0.76 -18.97 -14.49
C SER A 166 1.05 -17.46 -14.54
N ILE A 167 0.68 -16.72 -13.49
CA ILE A 167 0.87 -15.26 -13.43
C ILE A 167 1.91 -14.89 -12.38
N ILE A 168 1.66 -15.17 -11.10
CA ILE A 168 2.49 -14.63 -10.02
C ILE A 168 3.88 -15.29 -9.98
N MET A 169 3.92 -16.62 -10.03
CA MET A 169 5.18 -17.36 -10.00
C MET A 169 6.04 -17.08 -11.24
N GLU A 170 5.44 -17.03 -12.43
CA GLU A 170 6.19 -16.72 -13.66
C GLU A 170 6.68 -15.27 -13.71
N ASP A 171 5.88 -14.33 -13.21
CA ASP A 171 6.32 -12.94 -13.06
C ASP A 171 7.48 -12.82 -12.06
N TRP A 172 7.41 -13.48 -10.89
CA TRP A 172 8.51 -13.48 -9.92
C TRP A 172 9.81 -14.00 -10.51
N LYS A 173 9.76 -15.14 -11.20
CA LYS A 173 10.92 -15.72 -11.89
C LYS A 173 11.50 -14.75 -12.92
N ARG A 174 10.63 -14.07 -13.69
CA ARG A 174 11.03 -13.06 -14.66
C ARG A 174 11.70 -11.85 -13.99
N LEU A 175 11.15 -11.35 -12.88
CA LEU A 175 11.75 -10.25 -12.12
C LEU A 175 13.12 -10.66 -11.55
N CYS A 176 13.27 -11.87 -11.02
CA CYS A 176 14.58 -12.37 -10.56
C CYS A 176 15.60 -12.36 -11.70
N ARG A 177 15.29 -13.03 -12.83
CA ARG A 177 16.23 -13.17 -13.95
C ARG A 177 16.61 -11.85 -14.60
N LEU A 178 15.62 -10.98 -14.82
CA LEU A 178 15.83 -9.79 -15.64
C LEU A 178 16.20 -8.56 -14.82
N SER A 179 15.63 -8.40 -13.61
CA SER A 179 15.80 -7.17 -12.83
C SER A 179 16.78 -7.28 -11.66
N GLY A 180 17.22 -8.49 -11.31
CA GLY A 180 18.07 -8.72 -10.13
C GLY A 180 17.41 -8.21 -8.85
N ILE A 181 16.08 -8.36 -8.73
CA ILE A 181 15.31 -7.76 -7.64
C ILE A 181 15.76 -8.23 -6.25
N ARG A 182 16.25 -9.47 -6.13
CA ARG A 182 16.72 -10.05 -4.87
C ARG A 182 18.06 -9.47 -4.42
N GLU A 183 18.88 -9.05 -5.38
CA GLU A 183 20.20 -8.45 -5.21
C GLU A 183 20.11 -6.94 -5.03
N ASP A 184 18.93 -6.34 -5.23
CA ASP A 184 18.73 -4.91 -5.10
C ASP A 184 19.12 -4.44 -3.69
N GLY A 185 19.99 -3.42 -3.64
CA GLY A 185 20.49 -2.89 -2.38
C GLY A 185 19.39 -2.24 -1.55
N ALA A 186 18.40 -1.59 -2.15
CA ALA A 186 17.35 -0.87 -1.42
C ALA A 186 16.18 -1.77 -0.98
N ILE A 187 16.20 -3.07 -1.31
CA ILE A 187 15.13 -3.97 -0.89
C ILE A 187 15.15 -4.16 0.63
N LEU A 188 13.98 -4.18 1.25
CA LEU A 188 13.83 -4.47 2.67
C LEU A 188 14.26 -5.92 2.96
N ARG A 189 15.03 -6.12 4.03
CA ARG A 189 15.61 -7.40 4.43
C ARG A 189 15.30 -7.76 5.87
N LEU A 190 15.17 -9.06 6.10
CA LEU A 190 15.04 -9.67 7.42
C LEU A 190 16.05 -10.81 7.55
N GLY A 191 17.00 -10.66 8.47
CA GLY A 191 18.07 -11.63 8.66
C GLY A 191 18.92 -11.79 7.39
N GLY A 192 19.17 -10.69 6.68
CA GLY A 192 19.90 -10.66 5.41
C GLY A 192 19.12 -11.15 4.18
N LYS A 193 17.94 -11.75 4.36
CA LYS A 193 17.09 -12.21 3.25
C LYS A 193 16.21 -11.07 2.73
N PRO A 194 16.05 -10.90 1.41
CA PRO A 194 15.06 -9.97 0.87
C PRO A 194 13.66 -10.37 1.36
N LEU A 195 12.89 -9.40 1.85
CA LEU A 195 11.50 -9.60 2.22
C LEU A 195 10.64 -9.52 0.96
N ILE A 196 9.70 -10.45 0.79
CA ILE A 196 8.69 -10.42 -0.27
C ILE A 196 7.32 -10.52 0.39
N ALA A 197 6.41 -9.63 0.01
CA ALA A 197 5.08 -9.56 0.59
C ALA A 197 4.03 -10.17 -0.34
N ILE A 198 3.02 -10.82 0.25
CA ILE A 198 1.89 -11.41 -0.47
C ILE A 198 0.63 -11.01 0.27
N TRP A 199 -0.21 -10.18 -0.35
CA TRP A 199 -1.48 -9.75 0.21
C TRP A 199 -2.61 -10.64 -0.28
N GLY A 200 -3.52 -10.97 0.63
CA GLY A 200 -4.77 -11.63 0.28
C GLY A 200 -4.88 -13.07 0.73
N ILE A 201 -4.06 -13.49 1.68
CA ILE A 201 -4.01 -14.89 2.13
C ILE A 201 -5.04 -15.13 3.23
N GLY A 202 -5.98 -16.03 2.97
CA GLY A 202 -6.89 -16.55 3.99
C GLY A 202 -8.19 -15.78 4.20
N PHE A 203 -8.52 -14.82 3.32
CA PHE A 203 -9.86 -14.22 3.29
C PHE A 203 -10.93 -15.24 2.89
N ASN A 204 -12.09 -15.18 3.54
CA ASN A 204 -13.24 -16.05 3.24
C ASN A 204 -14.27 -15.40 2.28
N ASP A 205 -13.82 -14.45 1.47
CA ASP A 205 -14.60 -13.73 0.46
C ASP A 205 -14.73 -14.51 -0.87
N ASN A 206 -14.70 -15.84 -0.81
CA ASN A 206 -14.82 -16.77 -1.94
C ASN A 206 -13.74 -16.61 -3.04
N ARG A 207 -12.47 -16.43 -2.64
CA ARG A 207 -11.35 -16.38 -3.60
C ARG A 207 -11.23 -17.69 -4.38
N PRO A 208 -11.07 -17.67 -5.71
CA PRO A 208 -11.00 -18.90 -6.50
C PRO A 208 -9.71 -19.72 -6.34
N TYR A 209 -8.59 -19.09 -5.96
CA TYR A 209 -7.33 -19.80 -5.73
C TYR A 209 -7.32 -20.50 -4.36
N THR A 210 -6.51 -21.55 -4.26
CA THR A 210 -6.55 -22.48 -3.12
C THR A 210 -5.36 -22.32 -2.16
N CYS A 211 -5.50 -22.82 -0.93
CA CYS A 211 -4.38 -22.93 0.01
C CYS A 211 -3.23 -23.77 -0.55
N ALA A 212 -3.51 -24.78 -1.39
CA ALA A 212 -2.48 -25.58 -2.04
C ALA A 212 -1.64 -24.74 -3.01
N GLU A 213 -2.27 -23.91 -3.83
CA GLU A 213 -1.53 -23.00 -4.73
C GLU A 213 -0.74 -21.94 -3.96
N ILE A 214 -1.24 -21.48 -2.82
CA ILE A 214 -0.48 -20.58 -1.94
C ILE A 214 0.77 -21.30 -1.39
N VAL A 215 0.65 -22.57 -0.99
CA VAL A 215 1.80 -23.38 -0.56
C VAL A 215 2.84 -23.48 -1.67
N GLU A 216 2.42 -23.75 -2.92
CA GLU A 216 3.33 -23.80 -4.07
C GLU A 216 4.05 -22.47 -4.31
N LEU A 217 3.34 -21.34 -4.22
CA LEU A 217 3.94 -20.01 -4.33
C LEU A 217 4.97 -19.79 -3.20
N LEU A 218 4.64 -20.14 -1.97
CA LEU A 218 5.55 -20.00 -0.84
C LEU A 218 6.77 -20.91 -0.97
N ASP A 219 6.63 -22.11 -1.53
CA ASP A 219 7.78 -22.98 -1.82
C ASP A 219 8.72 -22.37 -2.84
N LEU A 220 8.19 -21.78 -3.91
CA LEU A 220 9.00 -21.03 -4.86
C LEU A 220 9.75 -19.88 -4.18
N LEU A 221 9.04 -19.07 -3.39
CA LEU A 221 9.64 -17.87 -2.79
C LEU A 221 10.62 -18.20 -1.66
N GLN A 222 10.49 -19.33 -0.96
CA GLN A 222 11.34 -19.64 0.18
C GLN A 222 12.44 -20.64 -0.14
N ASN A 223 12.12 -21.69 -0.89
CA ASN A 223 12.90 -22.92 -0.94
C ASN A 223 13.50 -23.22 -2.32
N ASP A 224 13.01 -22.57 -3.37
CA ASP A 224 13.56 -22.76 -4.71
C ASP A 224 15.03 -22.33 -4.78
N PRO A 225 15.93 -23.14 -5.38
CA PRO A 225 17.35 -22.86 -5.42
C PRO A 225 17.72 -21.63 -6.25
N GLU A 226 16.91 -21.26 -7.25
CA GLU A 226 17.17 -20.13 -8.14
C GLU A 226 16.36 -18.90 -7.74
N TYR A 227 15.10 -19.08 -7.34
CA TYR A 227 14.13 -18.00 -7.10
C TYR A 227 13.76 -17.79 -5.63
N GLY A 228 14.20 -18.70 -4.74
CA GLY A 228 13.85 -18.72 -3.32
C GLY A 228 14.81 -17.95 -2.42
N GLY A 229 14.93 -18.35 -1.15
CA GLY A 229 15.81 -17.68 -0.19
C GLY A 229 15.28 -16.34 0.35
N ASN A 230 14.00 -16.05 0.14
CA ASN A 230 13.35 -14.82 0.61
C ASN A 230 12.75 -15.00 2.01
N ALA A 231 12.66 -13.90 2.77
CA ALA A 231 11.77 -13.80 3.91
C ALA A 231 10.36 -13.43 3.42
N ILE A 232 9.31 -13.85 4.13
CA ILE A 232 7.93 -13.72 3.68
C ILE A 232 7.09 -12.88 4.63
N LEU A 233 6.39 -11.89 4.07
CA LEU A 233 5.28 -11.21 4.72
C LEU A 233 3.95 -11.71 4.14
N LEU A 234 3.05 -12.18 5.00
CA LEU A 234 1.68 -12.52 4.62
C LEU A 234 0.70 -11.43 5.06
N GLY A 235 0.03 -10.81 4.09
CA GLY A 235 -1.12 -9.94 4.28
C GLY A 235 -2.38 -10.79 4.42
N VAL A 236 -2.95 -10.77 5.62
CA VAL A 236 -4.03 -11.66 6.07
C VAL A 236 -5.25 -10.84 6.56
N PRO A 237 -6.43 -11.46 6.69
CA PRO A 237 -7.61 -10.78 7.25
C PRO A 237 -7.39 -10.34 8.70
N PHE A 238 -8.34 -9.57 9.24
CA PHE A 238 -8.20 -9.02 10.58
C PHE A 238 -8.26 -10.11 11.67
N TRP A 239 -9.12 -11.11 11.49
CA TRP A 239 -9.35 -12.17 12.48
C TRP A 239 -8.54 -13.46 12.19
N TRP A 240 -7.38 -13.31 11.57
CA TRP A 240 -6.53 -14.39 11.07
C TRP A 240 -6.11 -15.41 12.14
N ARG A 241 -5.87 -14.95 13.38
CA ARG A 241 -5.40 -15.81 14.48
C ARG A 241 -6.48 -16.78 14.95
N THR A 242 -7.73 -16.32 15.00
CA THR A 242 -8.88 -17.12 15.43
C THR A 242 -9.43 -17.98 14.30
N GLY A 243 -9.23 -17.58 13.04
CA GLY A 243 -9.75 -18.29 11.87
C GLY A 243 -11.27 -18.20 11.80
N ASP A 244 -11.81 -17.03 12.14
CA ASP A 244 -13.25 -16.72 12.13
C ASP A 244 -13.53 -15.39 11.42
N ARG A 245 -14.81 -15.00 11.37
CA ARG A 245 -15.31 -13.74 10.77
C ARG A 245 -14.93 -13.52 9.31
N ASP A 246 -13.81 -12.86 9.04
CA ASP A 246 -13.31 -12.56 7.69
C ASP A 246 -12.19 -13.51 7.23
N THR A 247 -11.92 -14.55 8.01
CA THR A 247 -10.86 -15.54 7.76
C THR A 247 -11.44 -16.92 7.48
N ILE A 248 -10.78 -17.68 6.59
CA ILE A 248 -10.95 -19.13 6.48
C ILE A 248 -10.59 -19.83 7.81
N SER A 249 -10.91 -21.13 7.92
CA SER A 249 -10.73 -21.84 9.18
C SER A 249 -9.28 -21.86 9.67
N SER A 250 -9.08 -21.89 10.99
CA SER A 250 -7.74 -21.96 11.61
C SER A 250 -6.92 -23.17 11.15
N LYS A 251 -7.59 -24.28 10.78
CA LYS A 251 -6.97 -25.48 10.21
C LYS A 251 -6.35 -25.23 8.84
N GLU A 252 -6.98 -24.37 8.02
CA GLU A 252 -6.52 -24.06 6.67
C GLU A 252 -5.46 -22.96 6.66
N ILE A 253 -5.66 -21.88 7.42
CA ILE A 253 -4.71 -20.75 7.44
C ILE A 253 -3.47 -21.04 8.30
N GLY A 254 -3.58 -21.86 9.34
CA GLY A 254 -2.49 -22.18 10.28
C GLY A 254 -1.19 -22.63 9.62
N PRO A 255 -1.21 -23.61 8.68
CA PRO A 255 -0.02 -24.02 7.92
C PRO A 255 0.62 -22.88 7.11
N LEU A 256 -0.17 -21.96 6.56
CA LEU A 256 0.33 -20.81 5.82
C LEU A 256 1.01 -19.81 6.75
N LEU A 257 0.39 -19.49 7.89
CA LEU A 257 0.94 -18.60 8.92
C LEU A 257 2.26 -19.11 9.48
N ALA A 258 2.41 -20.45 9.60
CA ALA A 258 3.66 -21.06 10.06
C ALA A 258 4.85 -20.70 9.17
N ARG A 259 4.62 -20.48 7.86
CA ARG A 259 5.65 -20.16 6.88
C ARG A 259 6.05 -18.68 6.83
N ALA A 260 5.26 -17.78 7.42
CA ALA A 260 5.53 -16.35 7.38
C ALA A 260 6.64 -15.92 8.34
N ASP A 261 7.46 -14.95 7.96
CA ASP A 261 8.35 -14.23 8.88
C ASP A 261 7.64 -13.01 9.48
N VAL A 262 6.73 -12.41 8.70
CA VAL A 262 5.92 -11.25 9.08
C VAL A 262 4.44 -11.51 8.80
N ILE A 263 3.58 -11.16 9.76
CA ILE A 263 2.13 -11.17 9.59
C ILE A 263 1.62 -9.73 9.54
N HIS A 264 0.98 -9.35 8.45
CA HIS A 264 0.34 -8.05 8.25
C HIS A 264 -1.19 -8.22 8.29
N SER A 265 -1.83 -7.67 9.33
CA SER A 265 -3.27 -7.85 9.57
C SER A 265 -4.07 -6.66 9.07
N TRP A 266 -4.85 -6.88 8.00
CA TRP A 266 -5.60 -5.82 7.33
C TRP A 266 -6.75 -5.29 8.18
N SER A 267 -6.61 -4.06 8.67
CA SER A 267 -7.56 -3.46 9.62
C SER A 267 -8.56 -2.50 8.97
N VAL A 268 -8.35 -2.10 7.71
CA VAL A 268 -9.22 -1.13 7.00
C VAL A 268 -10.66 -1.65 6.93
N GLY A 269 -11.59 -0.80 7.35
CA GLY A 269 -13.01 -1.12 7.45
C GLY A 269 -13.42 -1.92 8.69
N ARG A 270 -12.47 -2.45 9.47
CA ARG A 270 -12.75 -3.18 10.73
C ARG A 270 -12.69 -2.25 11.94
N ILE A 271 -11.71 -1.34 11.99
CA ILE A 271 -11.55 -0.36 13.06
C ILE A 271 -12.18 0.97 12.62
N ARG A 272 -13.34 1.35 13.17
CA ARG A 272 -14.13 2.46 12.63
C ARG A 272 -14.36 3.63 13.61
N SER A 273 -13.65 3.64 14.73
CA SER A 273 -13.71 4.74 15.70
C SER A 273 -12.52 4.66 16.66
N GLN A 274 -12.24 5.74 17.38
CA GLN A 274 -11.21 5.73 18.43
C GLN A 274 -11.51 4.69 19.53
N LYS A 275 -12.78 4.60 19.95
CA LYS A 275 -13.23 3.57 20.90
C LYS A 275 -12.96 2.16 20.36
N GLY A 276 -13.35 1.89 19.12
CA GLY A 276 -13.10 0.61 18.47
C GLY A 276 -11.62 0.29 18.32
N ALA A 277 -10.77 1.30 18.08
CA ALA A 277 -9.33 1.13 18.04
C ALA A 277 -8.76 0.71 19.41
N THR A 278 -9.24 1.30 20.52
CA THR A 278 -8.86 0.88 21.88
C THR A 278 -9.29 -0.56 22.16
N GLU A 279 -10.56 -0.87 21.92
CA GLU A 279 -11.13 -2.20 22.21
C GLU A 279 -10.45 -3.29 21.37
N LEU A 280 -10.29 -3.08 20.07
CA LEU A 280 -9.68 -4.08 19.17
C LEU A 280 -8.16 -4.14 19.31
N ALA A 281 -7.50 -3.10 19.78
CA ALA A 281 -6.09 -3.20 20.15
C ALA A 281 -5.90 -4.21 21.29
N GLU A 282 -6.75 -4.17 22.32
CA GLU A 282 -6.68 -5.10 23.46
C GLU A 282 -7.15 -6.50 23.08
N GLU A 283 -8.29 -6.60 22.41
CA GLU A 283 -8.94 -7.89 22.16
C GLU A 283 -8.33 -8.66 21.00
N VAL A 284 -7.71 -7.97 20.05
CA VAL A 284 -7.15 -8.56 18.82
C VAL A 284 -5.65 -8.35 18.77
N TRP A 285 -5.18 -7.12 18.60
CA TRP A 285 -3.76 -6.86 18.34
C TRP A 285 -2.84 -7.34 19.47
N ALA A 286 -3.21 -7.17 20.74
CA ALA A 286 -2.40 -7.64 21.86
C ALA A 286 -2.22 -9.17 21.83
N LYS A 287 -3.29 -9.91 21.52
CA LYS A 287 -3.27 -11.38 21.43
C LYS A 287 -2.55 -11.87 20.18
N ASP A 288 -2.70 -11.15 19.07
CA ASP A 288 -1.99 -11.38 17.81
C ASP A 288 -0.49 -11.17 17.97
N LEU A 289 -0.08 -10.08 18.64
CA LEU A 289 1.30 -9.80 19.02
C LEU A 289 1.88 -10.89 19.91
N ALA A 290 1.14 -11.32 20.94
CA ALA A 290 1.58 -12.39 21.82
C ALA A 290 1.80 -13.70 21.05
N TRP A 291 0.89 -14.05 20.14
CA TRP A 291 1.04 -15.22 19.27
C TRP A 291 2.26 -15.09 18.35
N ALA A 292 2.43 -13.95 17.69
CA ALA A 292 3.55 -13.72 16.77
C ALA A 292 4.89 -13.81 17.50
N ARG A 293 5.01 -13.19 18.68
CA ARG A 293 6.20 -13.28 19.54
C ARG A 293 6.51 -14.71 19.98
N ALA A 294 5.49 -15.46 20.43
CA ALA A 294 5.67 -16.87 20.82
C ALA A 294 6.16 -17.74 19.64
N LYS A 295 5.84 -17.36 18.41
CA LYS A 295 6.28 -18.01 17.18
C LYS A 295 7.52 -17.37 16.54
N LYS A 296 8.14 -16.39 17.20
CA LYS A 296 9.31 -15.62 16.70
C LYS A 296 9.07 -14.93 15.35
N LYS A 297 7.85 -14.42 15.15
CA LYS A 297 7.42 -13.68 13.96
C LYS A 297 7.24 -12.19 14.27
N ILE A 298 7.33 -11.36 13.25
CA ILE A 298 6.99 -9.93 13.35
C ILE A 298 5.49 -9.78 13.07
N PHE A 299 4.79 -8.96 13.85
CA PHE A 299 3.41 -8.59 13.58
C PHE A 299 3.33 -7.12 13.19
N LEU A 300 2.65 -6.84 12.07
CA LEU A 300 2.38 -5.52 11.53
C LEU A 300 0.88 -5.23 11.65
N PRO A 301 0.43 -4.48 12.67
CA PRO A 301 -0.92 -3.92 12.67
C PRO A 301 -1.03 -2.88 11.56
N THR A 302 -2.19 -2.82 10.88
CA THR A 302 -2.50 -1.77 9.91
C THR A 302 -3.13 -0.56 10.61
N ILE A 303 -2.56 0.61 10.39
CA ILE A 303 -3.10 1.91 10.80
C ILE A 303 -3.43 2.77 9.58
N TYR A 304 -4.48 3.58 9.66
CA TYR A 304 -4.96 4.38 8.53
C TYR A 304 -5.66 5.66 9.00
N PRO A 305 -5.65 6.73 8.19
CA PRO A 305 -6.12 8.02 8.65
C PRO A 305 -7.63 8.19 8.60
N GLY A 306 -8.30 7.44 7.74
CA GLY A 306 -9.72 7.48 7.42
C GLY A 306 -9.98 6.59 6.22
N PHE A 307 -11.18 6.69 5.65
CA PHE A 307 -11.61 5.88 4.51
C PHE A 307 -12.77 6.57 3.78
N GLY A 308 -12.91 6.30 2.50
CA GLY A 308 -14.07 6.70 1.69
C GLY A 308 -14.06 5.98 0.35
N TRP A 309 -15.21 5.75 -0.24
CA TRP A 309 -15.29 5.17 -1.59
C TRP A 309 -16.59 5.55 -2.28
N ASP A 310 -17.10 6.74 -1.95
CA ASP A 310 -18.36 7.28 -2.40
C ASP A 310 -18.39 7.46 -3.92
N ASN A 311 -17.32 8.04 -4.47
CA ASN A 311 -17.13 8.22 -5.89
C ASN A 311 -16.93 6.87 -6.58
N LEU A 312 -16.09 6.00 -6.01
CA LEU A 312 -15.86 4.65 -6.54
C LEU A 312 -17.14 3.80 -6.60
N LYS A 313 -17.98 3.83 -5.56
CA LYS A 313 -19.24 3.08 -5.45
C LYS A 313 -20.45 3.77 -6.09
N THR A 314 -20.27 4.96 -6.67
CA THR A 314 -21.30 5.70 -7.43
C THR A 314 -22.42 6.25 -6.53
N LYS A 315 -22.09 7.02 -5.50
CA LYS A 315 -23.09 7.93 -4.90
C LYS A 315 -23.43 9.05 -5.87
N ARG A 316 -24.69 9.47 -5.90
CA ARG A 316 -25.08 10.75 -6.52
C ARG A 316 -24.80 11.89 -5.53
N PRO A 317 -24.46 13.10 -6.00
CA PRO A 317 -24.33 14.27 -5.12
C PRO A 317 -25.59 14.47 -4.27
N GLY A 318 -25.45 14.46 -2.94
CA GLY A 318 -26.55 14.67 -1.98
C GLY A 318 -27.22 13.42 -1.41
N GLU A 319 -26.78 12.21 -1.76
CA GLU A 319 -27.23 10.98 -1.08
C GLU A 319 -26.53 10.80 0.28
N GLU A 320 -27.29 10.38 1.30
CA GLU A 320 -26.74 10.07 2.63
C GLU A 320 -25.72 8.93 2.57
N ASP A 321 -24.77 8.96 3.51
CA ASP A 321 -23.75 7.92 3.60
C ASP A 321 -24.37 6.54 3.84
N GLN A 322 -24.15 5.61 2.91
CA GLN A 322 -24.37 4.20 3.23
C GLN A 322 -23.51 3.87 4.45
N ALA A 323 -24.12 3.31 5.49
CA ALA A 323 -23.41 2.92 6.70
C ALA A 323 -22.19 2.07 6.32
N GLY A 324 -20.99 2.57 6.60
CA GLY A 324 -19.74 1.90 6.24
C GLY A 324 -18.96 2.52 5.08
N SER A 325 -19.57 3.43 4.31
CA SER A 325 -18.97 3.97 3.06
C SER A 325 -17.86 5.00 3.26
N SER A 326 -17.85 5.68 4.39
CA SER A 326 -16.83 6.65 4.77
C SER A 326 -16.40 6.43 6.22
N LEU A 327 -15.19 6.85 6.57
CA LEU A 327 -14.70 6.94 7.94
C LEU A 327 -14.05 8.31 8.11
N SER A 328 -14.62 9.11 9.02
CA SER A 328 -14.07 10.42 9.36
C SER A 328 -12.63 10.31 9.83
N ARG A 329 -11.81 11.27 9.42
CA ARG A 329 -10.44 11.40 9.88
C ARG A 329 -10.34 12.09 11.25
N GLU A 330 -11.44 12.68 11.71
CA GLU A 330 -11.59 13.37 13.01
C GLU A 330 -10.47 14.39 13.26
N GLY A 331 -10.14 15.21 12.27
CA GLY A 331 -9.02 16.16 12.36
C GLY A 331 -7.67 15.51 12.68
N GLY A 332 -7.49 14.24 12.31
CA GLY A 332 -6.32 13.42 12.60
C GLY A 332 -6.33 12.71 13.96
N ALA A 333 -7.36 12.90 14.80
CA ALA A 333 -7.45 12.25 16.11
C ALA A 333 -7.53 10.72 15.97
N PHE A 334 -8.33 10.22 15.02
CA PHE A 334 -8.46 8.79 14.73
C PHE A 334 -7.11 8.15 14.38
N TYR A 335 -6.36 8.74 13.44
CA TYR A 335 -5.07 8.20 13.00
C TYR A 335 -4.03 8.16 14.12
N ARG A 336 -3.91 9.28 14.87
CA ARG A 336 -3.02 9.38 16.03
C ARG A 336 -3.36 8.32 17.08
N HIS A 337 -4.66 8.12 17.31
CA HIS A 337 -5.15 7.15 18.28
C HIS A 337 -4.83 5.71 17.86
N MET A 338 -5.10 5.32 16.61
CA MET A 338 -4.71 4.00 16.09
C MET A 338 -3.22 3.69 16.30
N GLY A 339 -2.33 4.63 15.94
CA GLY A 339 -0.89 4.44 16.12
C GLY A 339 -0.47 4.33 17.58
N LYS A 340 -1.08 5.13 18.47
CA LYS A 340 -0.84 5.05 19.92
C LYS A 340 -1.31 3.72 20.51
N GLU A 341 -2.48 3.24 20.12
CA GLU A 341 -3.04 1.97 20.60
C GLU A 341 -2.19 0.78 20.13
N ALA A 342 -1.76 0.76 18.87
CA ALA A 342 -0.82 -0.25 18.36
C ALA A 342 0.49 -0.27 19.17
N HIS A 343 1.08 0.90 19.45
CA HIS A 343 2.28 1.01 20.27
C HIS A 343 2.02 0.59 21.73
N ARG A 344 0.88 0.98 22.32
CA ARG A 344 0.49 0.67 23.70
C ARG A 344 0.42 -0.82 23.96
N VAL A 345 -0.12 -1.61 23.03
CA VAL A 345 -0.17 -3.07 23.14
C VAL A 345 1.15 -3.75 22.76
N GLY A 346 2.16 -2.96 22.39
CA GLY A 346 3.54 -3.36 22.25
C GLY A 346 4.00 -3.69 20.83
N ALA A 347 3.28 -3.22 19.81
CA ALA A 347 3.81 -3.25 18.45
C ALA A 347 5.07 -2.37 18.35
N THR A 348 6.12 -2.91 17.73
CA THR A 348 7.38 -2.18 17.49
C THR A 348 7.48 -1.60 16.09
N THR A 349 6.46 -1.83 15.26
CA THR A 349 6.33 -1.38 13.87
C THR A 349 4.84 -1.39 13.51
N ALA A 350 4.45 -0.68 12.47
CA ALA A 350 3.09 -0.74 11.91
C ALA A 350 3.11 -0.52 10.40
N TYR A 351 2.05 -0.99 9.73
CA TYR A 351 1.78 -0.74 8.33
C TYR A 351 0.80 0.43 8.20
N ILE A 352 1.08 1.38 7.31
CA ILE A 352 0.21 2.50 7.00
C ILE A 352 -0.57 2.17 5.73
N ALA A 353 -1.89 2.13 5.84
CA ALA A 353 -2.79 2.08 4.71
C ALA A 353 -3.39 3.48 4.49
N MET A 354 -3.02 4.21 3.45
CA MET A 354 -1.95 3.96 2.47
C MET A 354 -1.22 5.28 2.17
N PHE A 355 -0.13 5.24 1.42
CA PHE A 355 0.56 6.47 1.04
C PHE A 355 -0.26 7.31 0.06
N ASP A 356 -0.69 6.70 -1.06
CA ASP A 356 -1.22 7.36 -2.26
C ASP A 356 -2.66 6.96 -2.63
N GLU A 357 -3.33 6.07 -1.89
CA GLU A 357 -4.66 5.54 -2.21
C GLU A 357 -5.77 6.58 -1.95
N ILE A 358 -5.91 7.52 -2.88
CA ILE A 358 -6.92 8.58 -2.88
C ILE A 358 -8.30 8.13 -3.33
N ASP A 359 -8.40 6.98 -4.01
CA ASP A 359 -9.67 6.35 -4.42
C ASP A 359 -10.39 5.60 -3.31
N GLU A 360 -9.67 5.21 -2.25
CA GLU A 360 -10.28 4.69 -1.01
C GLU A 360 -10.18 5.66 0.18
N GLY A 361 -9.73 6.90 -0.06
CA GLY A 361 -9.64 7.93 0.97
C GLY A 361 -8.71 7.58 2.13
N THR A 362 -7.77 6.64 1.94
CA THR A 362 -6.80 6.22 2.97
C THR A 362 -5.45 6.92 2.84
N ALA A 363 -5.24 7.70 1.77
CA ALA A 363 -3.98 8.40 1.50
C ALA A 363 -3.50 9.29 2.66
N ILE A 364 -2.20 9.21 2.96
CA ILE A 364 -1.50 10.10 3.90
C ILE A 364 -0.64 11.16 3.22
N PHE A 365 -0.39 11.07 1.90
CA PHE A 365 0.38 12.06 1.15
C PHE A 365 -0.32 13.44 1.08
N LYS A 366 0.31 14.41 0.41
CA LYS A 366 -0.21 15.78 0.40
C LYS A 366 -1.48 15.92 -0.42
N VAL A 367 -2.53 16.48 0.17
CA VAL A 367 -3.87 16.67 -0.43
C VAL A 367 -4.32 18.12 -0.23
N THR A 368 -5.06 18.67 -1.21
CA THR A 368 -5.58 20.04 -1.14
C THR A 368 -6.90 20.15 -0.35
N ASN A 369 -7.12 21.28 0.32
CA ASN A 369 -8.45 21.66 0.85
C ASN A 369 -9.31 22.41 -0.17
N HIS A 370 -8.75 22.69 -1.35
CA HIS A 370 -9.42 23.37 -2.45
C HIS A 370 -9.43 22.46 -3.68
N PRO A 371 -10.13 21.31 -3.61
CA PRO A 371 -10.26 20.43 -4.76
C PRO A 371 -11.09 21.10 -5.87
N PRO A 372 -11.04 20.56 -7.10
CA PRO A 372 -11.85 21.06 -8.21
C PRO A 372 -13.35 20.97 -7.91
N VAL A 373 -14.14 21.81 -8.58
CA VAL A 373 -15.61 21.82 -8.44
C VAL A 373 -16.27 20.79 -9.34
N GLY A 374 -17.52 20.43 -9.03
CA GLY A 374 -18.36 19.54 -9.83
C GLY A 374 -18.51 18.13 -9.26
N ALA A 375 -17.65 17.71 -8.33
CA ALA A 375 -17.78 16.46 -7.58
C ALA A 375 -17.52 16.68 -6.08
N HIS A 376 -17.89 15.69 -5.27
CA HIS A 376 -17.56 15.67 -3.85
C HIS A 376 -16.16 15.10 -3.64
N PHE A 377 -15.36 15.78 -2.82
CA PHE A 377 -14.03 15.32 -2.42
C PHE A 377 -13.85 15.53 -0.92
N GLN A 378 -13.27 14.53 -0.26
CA GLN A 378 -12.76 14.65 1.10
C GLN A 378 -11.58 15.62 1.13
N THR A 379 -11.57 16.47 2.14
CA THR A 379 -10.49 17.45 2.38
C THR A 379 -9.82 17.16 3.72
N LEU A 380 -8.86 18.00 4.11
CA LEU A 380 -8.15 17.88 5.38
C LEU A 380 -8.74 18.80 6.45
N GLU A 381 -10.02 19.17 6.35
CA GLU A 381 -10.71 20.02 7.34
C GLU A 381 -9.97 21.35 7.59
N GLY A 382 -9.38 21.92 6.53
CA GLY A 382 -8.61 23.17 6.60
C GLY A 382 -7.20 23.05 7.19
N LYS A 383 -6.72 21.84 7.49
CA LYS A 383 -5.34 21.59 7.96
C LYS A 383 -4.32 21.73 6.81
N PRO A 384 -3.02 21.94 7.11
CA PRO A 384 -1.97 21.96 6.08
C PRO A 384 -1.99 20.72 5.18
N THR A 385 -1.53 20.84 3.93
CA THR A 385 -1.62 19.75 2.94
C THR A 385 -0.80 18.53 3.34
N ASP A 386 0.28 18.72 4.11
CA ASP A 386 1.13 17.68 4.68
C ASP A 386 0.72 17.20 6.08
N PHE A 387 -0.50 17.54 6.54
CA PHE A 387 -0.92 17.28 7.92
C PHE A 387 -0.81 15.81 8.32
N TYR A 388 -1.23 14.88 7.46
CA TYR A 388 -1.15 13.44 7.75
C TYR A 388 0.28 12.90 7.69
N LEU A 389 1.15 13.44 6.82
CA LEU A 389 2.58 13.16 6.85
C LEU A 389 3.21 13.64 8.16
N THR A 390 2.82 14.81 8.68
CA THR A 390 3.26 15.30 9.98
C THR A 390 2.83 14.39 11.13
N ILE A 391 1.60 13.87 11.11
CA ILE A 391 1.15 12.85 12.08
C ILE A 391 2.03 11.60 11.98
N THR A 392 2.30 11.13 10.77
CA THR A 392 3.15 9.95 10.52
C THR A 392 4.54 10.13 11.10
N ARG A 393 5.14 11.33 10.99
CA ARG A 393 6.44 11.65 11.62
C ARG A 393 6.38 11.55 13.15
N ASP A 394 5.32 12.07 13.76
CA ASP A 394 5.13 11.97 15.22
C ASP A 394 5.01 10.51 15.66
N LEU A 395 4.26 9.69 14.89
CA LEU A 395 4.13 8.26 15.13
C LEU A 395 5.46 7.52 14.90
N ALA A 396 6.23 7.86 13.86
CA ALA A 396 7.55 7.28 13.64
C ALA A 396 8.47 7.54 14.86
N GLY A 397 8.43 8.76 15.41
CA GLY A 397 9.13 9.10 16.64
C GLY A 397 8.64 8.36 17.89
N LEU A 398 7.36 7.97 17.94
CA LEU A 398 6.81 7.11 18.98
C LEU A 398 7.32 5.67 18.84
N PHE A 399 7.24 5.08 17.66
CA PHE A 399 7.65 3.69 17.39
C PHE A 399 9.16 3.49 17.51
N ALA A 400 9.98 4.52 17.24
CA ALA A 400 11.42 4.49 17.46
C ALA A 400 11.82 4.35 18.94
N ARG A 401 10.90 4.61 19.88
CA ARG A 401 11.15 4.44 21.31
C ARG A 401 10.96 2.98 21.72
N PRO A 402 11.73 2.48 22.69
CA PRO A 402 11.49 1.15 23.25
C PRO A 402 10.08 1.08 23.83
N VAL A 403 9.36 0.00 23.51
CA VAL A 403 8.09 -0.33 24.18
C VAL A 403 8.41 -0.62 25.65
N LYS A 404 7.77 0.11 26.58
CA LYS A 404 7.87 -0.20 28.01
C LYS A 404 7.22 -1.57 28.24
N ARG A 405 8.02 -2.53 28.73
CA ARG A 405 7.56 -3.89 29.03
C ARG A 405 6.69 -3.94 30.26
#